data_AF-A0A5D2YMG8-F1
#
_entry.id   AF-A0A5D2YMG8-F1
#
_cell.length_a   1.000
_cell.length_b   1.000
_cell.length_c   1.000
_cell.angle_alpha   90.00
_cell.angle_beta   90.00
_cell.angle_gamma   90.00
#
_symmetry.space_group_name_H-M   'P 1'
#
loop_
_entity.id
_entity.type
_entity.pdbx_description
1 polymer ?
#
loop_
_entity_poly.entity_id
_entity_poly.type
_entity_poly.pdbx_seq_one_letter_code
_entity_poly.pdbx_strand_id
1 'polypeptide(L)'
;MSFYGIAGLFISSYLWCTIFWNVGSGYDRFDRKEGIVCIFRWGFPGKNRRIFLRFLMKDIQSIRIEVKEGIYARRVLYMEIRGQGAVPLTRTDENLTPREIEQKAAELAYFLRVPIEVF
;
A
#
# COMPACT_ATOMS: atom_id res chain seq x y z
N MET A 1 29.80 29.21 -4.87
CA MET A 1 29.97 27.80 -4.43
C MET A 1 29.11 27.45 -3.21
N SER A 2 28.83 28.37 -2.27
CA SER A 2 28.04 28.10 -1.05
C SER A 2 26.53 27.84 -1.25
N PHE A 3 25.97 28.22 -2.41
CA PHE A 3 24.55 28.07 -2.70
C PHE A 3 24.08 26.60 -2.69
N TYR A 4 24.86 25.70 -3.30
CA TYR A 4 24.55 24.27 -3.34
C TYR A 4 24.65 23.61 -1.96
N GLY A 5 25.54 24.09 -1.09
CA GLY A 5 25.66 23.60 0.28
C GLY A 5 24.43 23.94 1.13
N ILE A 6 23.92 25.17 1.00
CA ILE A 6 22.69 25.61 1.68
C ILE A 6 21.48 24.80 1.18
N ALA A 7 21.37 24.60 -0.14
CA ALA A 7 20.31 23.78 -0.72
C ALA A 7 20.36 22.32 -0.21
N GLY A 8 21.57 21.75 -0.13
CA GLY A 8 21.78 20.41 0.43
C GLY A 8 21.31 20.29 1.88
N LEU A 9 21.63 21.28 2.73
CA LEU A 9 21.18 21.31 4.13
C LEU A 9 19.66 21.32 4.26
N PHE A 10 18.96 22.10 3.42
CA PHE A 10 17.49 22.11 3.41
C PHE A 10 16.91 20.76 2.99
N ILE A 11 17.47 20.13 1.96
CA ILE A 11 17.03 18.80 1.48
C ILE A 11 17.28 17.73 2.55
N SER A 12 18.47 17.73 3.15
CA SER A 12 18.82 16.79 4.22
C SER A 12 17.94 16.97 5.45
N SER A 13 17.68 18.21 5.86
CA SER A 13 16.77 18.51 6.97
C SER A 13 15.35 18.04 6.65
N TYR A 14 14.84 18.29 5.44
CA TYR A 14 13.54 17.82 5.00
C TYR A 14 13.45 16.28 5.03
N LEU A 15 14.43 15.57 4.48
CA LEU A 15 14.49 14.11 4.50
C LEU A 15 14.51 13.57 5.94
N TRP A 16 15.35 14.15 6.80
CA TRP A 16 15.41 13.77 8.22
C TRP A 16 14.05 13.96 8.92
N CYS A 17 13.38 15.07 8.64
CA CYS A 17 12.02 15.31 9.12
C CYS A 17 11.06 14.23 8.58
N THR A 18 11.06 13.91 7.28
CA THR A 18 10.14 12.88 6.74
C THR A 18 10.32 11.51 7.40
N ILE A 19 11.57 11.13 7.71
CA ILE A 19 11.89 9.89 8.43
C ILE A 19 11.43 9.98 9.88
N PHE A 20 11.72 11.09 10.58
CA PHE A 20 11.32 11.31 11.97
C PHE A 20 9.80 11.29 12.14
N TRP A 21 9.05 11.88 11.21
CA TRP A 21 7.59 11.87 11.21
C TRP A 21 6.98 10.55 10.69
N ASN A 22 7.82 9.61 10.26
CA ASN A 22 7.44 8.30 9.72
C ASN A 22 6.37 8.40 8.62
N VAL A 23 6.58 9.35 7.70
CA VAL A 23 5.65 9.65 6.60
C VAL A 23 5.63 8.45 5.65
N GLY A 24 4.43 7.96 5.32
CA GLY A 24 4.20 6.78 4.49
C GLY A 24 4.07 5.47 5.28
N SER A 25 4.40 5.45 6.57
CA SER A 25 4.24 4.27 7.43
C SER A 25 2.78 3.92 7.67
N GLY A 26 2.50 2.66 7.93
CA GLY A 26 1.15 2.19 8.18
C GLY A 26 1.07 0.68 8.25
N TYR A 27 -0.13 0.20 8.55
CA TYR A 27 -0.42 -1.22 8.66
C TYR A 27 -1.78 -1.52 8.05
N ASP A 28 -1.95 -2.78 7.66
CA ASP A 28 -3.20 -3.33 7.15
C ASP A 28 -3.68 -4.36 8.16
N ARG A 29 -4.87 -4.13 8.73
CA ARG A 29 -5.49 -5.03 9.71
C ARG A 29 -6.69 -5.69 9.07
N PHE A 30 -6.67 -7.01 9.02
CA PHE A 30 -7.77 -7.83 8.53
C PHE A 30 -8.37 -8.61 9.71
N ASP A 31 -9.55 -8.23 10.17
CA ASP A 31 -10.21 -8.87 11.31
C ASP A 31 -11.38 -9.75 10.84
N ARG A 32 -11.20 -11.07 10.88
CA ARG A 32 -12.24 -12.05 10.51
C ARG A 32 -13.38 -12.12 11.53
N LYS A 33 -13.13 -11.79 12.80
CA LYS A 33 -14.16 -11.87 13.85
C LYS A 33 -15.14 -10.72 13.72
N GLU A 34 -14.62 -9.52 13.47
CA GLU A 34 -15.45 -8.32 13.25
C GLU A 34 -15.91 -8.19 11.79
N GLY A 35 -15.29 -8.92 10.85
CA GLY A 35 -15.62 -8.87 9.41
C GLY A 35 -15.20 -7.54 8.76
N ILE A 36 -14.13 -6.92 9.26
CA ILE A 36 -13.72 -5.56 8.91
C ILE A 36 -12.26 -5.57 8.47
N VAL A 37 -11.98 -4.79 7.42
CA VAL A 37 -10.64 -4.50 6.94
C VAL A 37 -10.34 -3.03 7.19
N CYS A 38 -9.21 -2.77 7.85
CA CYS A 38 -8.73 -1.43 8.16
C CYS A 38 -7.36 -1.22 7.52
N ILE A 39 -7.27 -0.23 6.64
CA ILE A 39 -6.00 0.22 6.05
C ILE A 39 -5.66 1.55 6.70
N PHE A 40 -4.52 1.58 7.38
CA PHE A 40 -4.04 2.77 8.05
C PHE A 40 -2.71 3.22 7.43
N ARG A 41 -2.61 4.52 7.11
CA ARG A 41 -1.40 5.15 6.61
C ARG A 41 -1.18 6.52 7.28
N TRP A 42 0.07 6.79 7.62
CA TRP A 42 0.56 8.09 8.06
C TRP A 42 0.95 8.92 6.83
N GLY A 43 0.23 10.01 6.61
CA GLY A 43 0.59 11.03 5.63
C GLY A 43 1.56 12.07 6.20
N PHE A 44 1.80 13.12 5.41
CA PHE A 44 2.59 14.27 5.83
C PHE A 44 1.98 14.96 7.07
N PRO A 45 2.80 15.56 7.94
CA PRO A 45 2.33 16.33 9.08
C PRO A 45 1.34 17.43 8.63
N GLY A 46 0.15 17.44 9.24
CA GLY A 46 -0.95 18.33 8.86
C GLY A 46 -2.29 17.90 9.47
N LYS A 47 -3.38 18.59 9.13
CA LYS A 47 -4.73 18.30 9.65
C LYS A 47 -5.24 16.89 9.27
N ASN A 48 -4.89 16.41 8.07
CA ASN A 48 -5.26 15.09 7.57
C ASN A 48 -4.07 14.12 7.56
N ARG A 49 -3.27 14.13 8.64
CA ARG A 49 -2.09 13.27 8.75
C ARG A 49 -2.45 11.78 8.78
N ARG A 50 -3.64 11.41 9.27
CA ARG A 50 -4.06 10.02 9.37
C ARG A 50 -5.01 9.69 8.23
N ILE A 51 -4.58 8.79 7.35
CA ILE A 51 -5.45 8.18 6.35
C ILE A 51 -5.92 6.87 6.95
N PHE A 52 -7.20 6.81 7.29
CA PHE A 52 -7.83 5.62 7.85
C PHE A 52 -8.99 5.22 6.96
N LEU A 53 -8.83 4.09 6.28
CA LEU A 53 -9.83 3.51 5.41
C LEU A 53 -10.36 2.24 6.08
N ARG A 54 -11.68 2.17 6.22
CA ARG A 54 -12.36 1.03 6.84
C ARG A 54 -13.38 0.48 5.85
N PHE A 55 -13.31 -0.82 5.62
CA PHE A 55 -14.15 -1.55 4.68
C PHE A 55 -14.75 -2.77 5.37
N LEU A 56 -15.93 -3.19 4.92
CA LEU A 56 -16.49 -4.47 5.32
C LEU A 56 -15.90 -5.56 4.42
N MET A 57 -15.59 -6.72 5.00
CA MET A 57 -15.11 -7.86 4.22
C MET A 57 -16.09 -8.31 3.14
N LYS A 58 -17.40 -8.09 3.35
CA LYS A 58 -18.45 -8.40 2.38
C LYS A 58 -18.38 -7.57 1.10
N ASP A 59 -17.75 -6.40 1.17
CA ASP A 59 -17.63 -5.49 0.03
C ASP A 59 -16.39 -5.82 -0.83
N ILE A 60 -15.51 -6.70 -0.35
CA ILE A 60 -14.33 -7.14 -1.10
C ILE A 60 -14.78 -8.14 -2.16
N GLN A 61 -14.54 -7.82 -3.44
CA GLN A 61 -14.97 -8.64 -4.57
C GLN A 61 -13.90 -9.61 -5.01
N SER A 62 -12.68 -9.11 -5.25
CA SER A 62 -11.58 -9.88 -5.79
C SER A 62 -10.23 -9.33 -5.33
N ILE A 63 -9.21 -10.16 -5.44
CA ILE A 63 -7.81 -9.71 -5.36
C ILE A 63 -7.28 -9.65 -6.78
N ARG A 64 -6.90 -8.45 -7.21
CA ARG A 64 -6.41 -8.18 -8.55
C ARG A 64 -4.88 -8.11 -8.54
N ILE A 65 -4.24 -8.88 -9.41
CA ILE A 65 -2.81 -8.79 -9.70
C ILE A 65 -2.67 -8.02 -11.01
N GLU A 66 -2.07 -6.84 -10.96
CA GLU A 66 -1.76 -6.06 -12.17
C GLU A 66 -0.29 -6.24 -12.51
N VAL A 67 -0.01 -6.68 -13.74
CA VAL A 67 1.36 -6.77 -14.26
C VAL A 67 1.67 -5.50 -15.06
N LYS A 68 2.48 -4.59 -14.49
CA LYS A 68 2.99 -3.46 -15.27
C LYS A 68 4.15 -3.92 -16.12
N GLU A 69 3.88 -4.07 -17.43
CA GLU A 69 4.88 -4.37 -18.44
C GLU A 69 5.69 -3.11 -18.80
N GLY A 70 7.02 -3.23 -18.77
CA GLY A 70 7.98 -2.15 -19.03
C GLY A 70 9.41 -2.59 -18.75
N ILE A 71 10.37 -1.65 -18.74
CA ILE A 71 11.80 -1.95 -18.47
C ILE A 71 11.99 -2.62 -17.09
N TYR A 72 11.11 -2.30 -16.15
CA TYR A 72 11.00 -2.96 -14.85
C TYR A 72 9.61 -3.57 -14.71
N ALA A 73 9.49 -4.86 -15.03
CA ALA A 73 8.27 -5.61 -14.78
C ALA A 73 7.97 -5.64 -13.28
N ARG A 74 6.89 -4.99 -12.86
CA ARG A 74 6.43 -5.01 -11.46
C ARG A 74 5.01 -5.51 -11.40
N ARG A 75 4.77 -6.46 -10.50
CA ARG A 75 3.42 -6.93 -10.18
C ARG A 75 2.94 -6.20 -8.93
N VAL A 76 1.74 -5.66 -8.97
CA VAL A 76 1.13 -4.95 -7.84
C VAL A 76 -0.16 -5.66 -7.45
N LEU A 77 -0.35 -5.90 -6.15
CA LEU A 77 -1.59 -6.45 -5.62
C LEU A 77 -2.55 -5.31 -5.33
N TYR A 78 -3.76 -5.45 -5.83
CA TYR A 78 -4.89 -4.61 -5.50
C TYR A 78 -6.01 -5.44 -4.89
N MET A 79 -6.76 -4.81 -4.01
CA MET A 79 -8.02 -5.32 -3.50
C MET A 79 -9.14 -4.56 -4.17
N GLU A 80 -10.03 -5.25 -4.86
CA GLU A 80 -11.20 -4.62 -5.46
C GLU A 80 -12.35 -4.56 -4.46
N ILE A 81 -12.82 -3.34 -4.20
CA ILE A 81 -13.90 -3.08 -3.25
C ILE A 81 -15.11 -2.56 -4.01
N ARG A 82 -16.25 -3.18 -3.76
CA ARG A 82 -17.54 -2.83 -4.36
C ARG A 82 -17.85 -1.35 -4.10
N GLY A 83 -17.89 -0.55 -5.17
CA GLY A 83 -18.29 0.86 -5.13
C GLY A 83 -17.20 1.86 -4.73
N GLN A 84 -15.99 1.40 -4.35
CA GLN A 84 -14.87 2.28 -3.97
C GLN A 84 -13.62 2.10 -4.86
N GLY A 85 -13.59 1.06 -5.69
CA GLY A 85 -12.52 0.81 -6.65
C GLY A 85 -11.39 -0.05 -6.07
N ALA A 86 -10.26 -0.06 -6.78
CA ALA A 86 -9.11 -0.90 -6.47
C ALA A 86 -8.16 -0.21 -5.48
N VAL A 87 -7.92 -0.82 -4.32
CA VAL A 87 -6.99 -0.32 -3.30
C VAL A 87 -5.68 -1.10 -3.36
N PRO A 88 -4.52 -0.46 -3.60
CA PRO A 88 -3.25 -1.15 -3.64
C PRO A 88 -2.89 -1.69 -2.24
N LEU A 89 -2.58 -2.98 -2.19
CA LEU A 89 -2.14 -3.70 -1.00
C LEU A 89 -0.63 -3.80 -0.88
N THR A 90 0.09 -3.89 -2.01
CA THR A 90 1.54 -3.96 -1.99
C THR A 90 2.13 -2.57 -1.77
N ARG A 91 3.11 -2.45 -0.87
CA ARG A 91 3.92 -1.23 -0.79
C ARG A 91 4.79 -1.09 -2.04
N THR A 92 4.90 0.12 -2.58
CA THR A 92 5.58 0.42 -3.85
C THR A 92 7.08 0.07 -3.86
N ASP A 93 7.67 -0.18 -2.69
CA ASP A 93 9.08 -0.49 -2.44
C ASP A 93 9.38 -1.99 -2.25
N GLU A 94 8.37 -2.85 -2.09
CA GLU A 94 8.54 -4.29 -1.99
C GLU A 94 8.89 -4.88 -3.38
N ASN A 95 10.19 -5.07 -3.67
CA ASN A 95 10.64 -5.86 -4.83
C ASN A 95 10.45 -7.37 -4.54
N LEU A 96 9.20 -7.80 -4.43
CA LEU A 96 8.88 -9.21 -4.26
C LEU A 96 9.10 -9.95 -5.58
N THR A 97 9.55 -11.19 -5.48
CA THR A 97 9.63 -12.06 -6.66
C THR A 97 8.21 -12.36 -7.17
N PRO A 98 8.03 -12.65 -8.47
CA PRO A 98 6.73 -12.99 -9.03
C PRO A 98 5.99 -14.08 -8.23
N ARG A 99 6.73 -15.07 -7.74
CA ARG A 99 6.23 -16.19 -6.94
C ARG A 99 5.77 -15.77 -5.55
N GLU A 100 6.51 -14.87 -4.89
CA GLU A 100 6.13 -14.34 -3.57
C GLU A 100 4.83 -13.52 -3.66
N ILE A 101 4.67 -12.76 -4.75
CA ILE A 101 3.45 -11.98 -4.99
C ILE A 101 2.25 -12.90 -5.19
N GLU A 102 2.39 -13.93 -6.03
CA GLU A 102 1.35 -14.94 -6.24
C GLU A 102 0.99 -15.67 -4.95
N GLN A 103 1.99 -16.05 -4.14
CA GLN A 103 1.76 -16.70 -2.86
C GLN A 103 1.02 -15.79 -1.87
N LYS A 104 1.45 -14.52 -1.75
CA LYS A 104 0.78 -13.52 -0.91
C LYS A 104 -0.65 -13.27 -1.39
N ALA A 105 -0.88 -13.22 -2.70
CA ALA A 105 -2.22 -13.13 -3.28
C ALA A 105 -3.10 -14.34 -2.91
N ALA A 106 -2.55 -15.55 -3.05
CA ALA A 106 -3.24 -16.78 -2.73
C ALA A 106 -3.60 -16.89 -1.24
N GLU A 107 -2.67 -16.53 -0.37
CA GLU A 107 -2.90 -16.50 1.08
C GLU A 107 -4.00 -15.49 1.45
N LEU A 108 -3.98 -14.29 0.87
CA LEU A 108 -5.01 -13.28 1.10
C LEU A 108 -6.37 -13.69 0.52
N ALA A 109 -6.40 -14.29 -0.67
CA ALA A 109 -7.63 -14.74 -1.32
C ALA A 109 -8.26 -15.89 -0.55
N TYR A 110 -7.45 -16.85 -0.10
CA TYR A 110 -7.89 -17.91 0.81
C TYR A 110 -8.35 -17.32 2.15
N PHE A 111 -7.67 -16.28 2.64
CA PHE A 111 -8.03 -15.63 3.89
C PHE A 111 -9.42 -14.96 3.81
N LEU A 112 -9.70 -14.26 2.71
CA LEU A 112 -10.92 -13.50 2.47
C LEU A 112 -12.05 -14.31 1.80
N ARG A 113 -11.73 -15.49 1.26
CA ARG A 113 -12.61 -16.33 0.43
C ARG A 113 -13.13 -15.62 -0.82
N VAL A 114 -12.26 -14.88 -1.48
CA VAL A 114 -12.56 -14.14 -2.71
C VAL A 114 -11.75 -14.68 -3.89
N PRO A 115 -12.25 -14.57 -5.14
CA PRO A 115 -11.48 -14.95 -6.32
C PRO A 115 -10.24 -14.08 -6.53
N ILE A 116 -9.26 -14.64 -7.24
CA ILE A 116 -8.07 -13.93 -7.71
C ILE A 116 -8.27 -13.63 -9.19
N GLU A 117 -8.01 -12.39 -9.58
CA GLU A 117 -8.05 -11.94 -10.97
C GLU A 117 -6.65 -11.45 -11.37
N VAL A 118 -6.18 -11.86 -12.54
CA VAL A 118 -4.86 -11.50 -13.06
C VAL A 118 -5.05 -10.73 -14.36
N PHE A 119 -4.47 -9.53 -14.43
CA PHE A 119 -4.56 -8.63 -15.59
C PHE A 119 -3.18 -8.11 -16.01
#